data_AF-A0A3P7JM33-F1
#
_entry.id   AF-A0A3P7JM33-F1
#
_cell.length_a   1.000
_cell.length_b   1.000
_cell.length_c   1.000
_cell.angle_alpha   90.00
_cell.angle_beta   90.00
_cell.angle_gamma   90.00
#
_symmetry.space_group_name_H-M   'P 1'
#
loop_
_entity.id
_entity.type
_entity.pdbx_description
1 polymer ?
#
loop_
_entity_poly.entity_id
_entity_poly.type
_entity_poly.pdbx_seq_one_letter_code
_entity_poly.pdbx_strand_id
1 'polypeptide(L)'
;SDWGCFSERFNWCDNLTEVSPWLYYIFYVLVFGFAVSVMNIAVTTLYSEIIGPRRQGTYQGYFQSAGSTGRMFAPLITSYLYSGFGPKAPWILEVVQICTIMGLWIVFHKKMVPMKIEESDSRTSSKEEH
;
A
#
# COMPACT_ATOMS: atom_id res chain seq x y z
N SER A 1 -25.44 5.07 27.79
CA SER A 1 -23.99 4.85 27.85
C SER A 1 -23.58 4.35 26.49
N ASP A 2 -23.29 5.30 25.61
CA ASP A 2 -23.46 5.11 24.17
C ASP A 2 -22.16 4.63 23.52
N TRP A 3 -21.49 3.68 24.17
CA TRP A 3 -20.26 3.05 23.69
C TRP A 3 -20.55 1.74 22.95
N GLY A 4 -21.75 1.60 22.40
CA GLY A 4 -22.24 0.38 21.75
C GLY A 4 -22.71 0.61 20.31
N CYS A 5 -22.52 -0.41 19.49
CA CYS A 5 -23.01 -0.49 18.11
C CYS A 5 -24.55 -0.44 18.07
N PHE A 6 -25.15 0.36 17.19
CA PHE A 6 -26.61 0.45 17.03
C PHE A 6 -27.18 -0.87 16.45
N SER A 7 -27.48 -1.82 17.33
CA SER A 7 -27.98 -3.16 16.97
C SER A 7 -29.28 -3.10 16.14
N GLU A 8 -30.14 -2.08 16.35
CA GLU A 8 -31.36 -1.88 15.55
C GLU A 8 -31.11 -1.55 14.07
N ARG A 9 -29.94 -1.00 13.72
CA ARG A 9 -29.59 -0.60 12.35
C ARG A 9 -28.64 -1.59 11.68
N PHE A 10 -27.89 -2.36 12.45
CA PHE A 10 -26.79 -3.18 11.95
C PHE A 10 -26.79 -4.58 12.59
N ASN A 11 -27.21 -5.58 11.81
CA ASN A 11 -27.28 -6.98 12.24
C ASN A 11 -25.92 -7.62 12.58
N TRP A 12 -24.80 -6.97 12.26
CA TRP A 12 -23.45 -7.48 12.53
C TRP A 12 -22.92 -7.11 13.92
N CYS A 13 -23.61 -6.23 14.67
CA CYS A 13 -23.19 -5.75 15.99
C CYS A 13 -23.03 -6.90 17.02
N ASP A 14 -23.84 -7.94 16.93
CA ASP A 14 -23.89 -9.03 17.93
C ASP A 14 -22.68 -9.96 17.89
N ASN A 15 -21.86 -9.87 16.83
CA ASN A 15 -20.76 -10.79 16.56
C ASN A 15 -19.38 -10.12 16.70
N LEU A 16 -19.32 -9.05 17.49
CA LEU A 16 -18.11 -8.27 17.77
C LEU A 16 -17.50 -8.68 19.12
N THR A 17 -16.23 -9.06 19.11
CA THR A 17 -15.46 -9.33 20.33
C THR A 17 -15.04 -8.03 21.00
N GLU A 18 -15.39 -7.86 22.26
CA GLU A 18 -15.00 -6.69 23.06
C GLU A 18 -13.53 -6.81 23.46
N VAL A 19 -12.70 -5.89 22.94
CA VAL A 19 -11.26 -5.81 23.22
C VAL A 19 -10.97 -4.48 23.90
N SER A 20 -10.03 -4.47 24.86
CA SER A 20 -9.60 -3.24 25.51
C SER A 20 -9.13 -2.20 24.48
N PRO A 21 -9.79 -1.03 24.38
CA PRO A 21 -9.48 -0.04 23.35
C PRO A 21 -8.05 0.49 23.48
N TRP A 22 -7.54 0.62 24.70
CA TRP A 22 -6.17 1.10 24.96
C TRP A 22 -5.10 0.19 24.36
N LEU A 23 -5.25 -1.14 24.52
CA LEU A 23 -4.33 -2.09 23.91
C LEU A 23 -4.48 -2.07 22.39
N TYR A 24 -5.70 -2.08 21.88
CA TYR A 24 -5.96 -2.04 20.44
C TYR A 24 -5.30 -0.83 19.77
N TYR A 25 -5.50 0.39 20.29
CA TYR A 25 -4.93 1.59 19.68
C TYR A 25 -3.39 1.62 19.72
N ILE A 26 -2.77 1.22 20.83
CA ILE A 26 -1.30 1.18 20.95
C ILE A 26 -0.71 0.18 19.96
N PHE A 27 -1.23 -1.05 19.94
CA PHE A 27 -0.76 -2.07 19.01
C PHE A 27 -1.02 -1.67 17.56
N TYR A 28 -2.19 -1.09 17.27
CA TYR A 28 -2.53 -0.62 15.93
C TYR A 28 -1.53 0.43 15.44
N VAL A 29 -1.24 1.47 16.24
CA VAL A 29 -0.30 2.53 15.85
C VAL A 29 1.12 1.98 15.67
N LEU A 30 1.59 1.11 16.57
CA LEU A 30 2.94 0.56 16.48
C LEU A 30 3.09 -0.36 15.27
N VAL A 31 2.17 -1.30 15.06
CA VAL A 31 2.26 -2.29 13.99
C VAL A 31 2.02 -1.65 12.64
N PHE A 32 0.91 -0.93 12.46
CA PHE A 32 0.59 -0.31 11.17
C PHE A 32 1.50 0.88 10.86
N GLY A 33 1.84 1.71 11.85
CA GLY A 33 2.72 2.85 11.67
C GLY A 33 4.12 2.42 11.23
N PHE A 34 4.68 1.40 11.88
CA PHE A 34 5.97 0.85 11.48
C PHE A 34 5.91 0.16 10.12
N ALA A 35 4.90 -0.69 9.89
CA ALA A 35 4.75 -1.43 8.63
C ALA A 35 4.62 -0.48 7.41
N VAL A 36 3.78 0.55 7.52
CA VAL A 36 3.59 1.54 6.44
C VAL A 36 4.89 2.31 6.16
N SER A 37 5.64 2.65 7.21
CA SER A 37 6.93 3.34 7.06
C SER A 37 7.95 2.49 6.31
N VAL A 38 8.13 1.24 6.73
CA VAL A 38 9.03 0.28 6.07
C VAL A 38 8.62 0.03 4.61
N MET A 39 7.31 -0.15 4.37
CA MET A 39 6.77 -0.37 3.03
C MET A 39 7.05 0.81 2.09
N ASN A 40 6.87 2.05 2.57
CA ASN A 40 7.12 3.24 1.76
C ASN A 40 8.60 3.35 1.34
N ILE A 41 9.52 3.09 2.27
CA ILE A 41 10.97 3.07 1.96
C ILE A 41 11.28 1.98 0.94
N ALA A 42 10.80 0.75 1.15
CA ALA A 42 11.04 -0.35 0.22
C ALA A 42 10.53 -0.05 -1.20
N VAL A 43 9.29 0.47 -1.32
CA VAL A 43 8.69 0.82 -2.61
C VAL A 43 9.51 1.91 -3.32
N THR A 44 9.90 2.97 -2.61
CA THR A 44 10.68 4.07 -3.20
C THR A 44 12.08 3.64 -3.64
N THR A 45 12.75 2.76 -2.88
CA THR A 45 14.03 2.17 -3.27
C THR A 45 13.90 1.31 -4.52
N LEU A 46 12.97 0.34 -4.51
CA LEU A 46 12.73 -0.56 -5.65
C LEU A 46 12.39 0.23 -6.93
N TYR A 47 11.57 1.25 -6.78
CA TYR A 47 11.16 2.10 -7.87
C TYR A 47 12.33 2.85 -8.52
N SER A 48 13.25 3.35 -7.70
CA SER A 48 14.44 4.07 -8.16
C SER A 48 15.43 3.14 -8.88
N GLU A 49 15.60 1.92 -8.38
CA GLU A 49 16.42 0.86 -8.99
C GLU A 49 15.88 0.42 -10.37
N ILE A 50 14.55 0.26 -10.51
CA ILE A 50 13.95 -0.24 -11.76
C ILE A 50 13.97 0.81 -12.89
N ILE A 51 13.81 2.10 -12.58
CA ILE A 51 13.61 3.16 -13.60
C ILE A 51 14.91 3.85 -14.02
N GLY A 52 15.89 3.98 -13.12
CA GLY A 52 17.12 4.74 -13.37
C GLY A 52 16.91 6.27 -13.53
N PRO A 53 17.99 7.06 -13.61
CA PRO A 53 17.95 8.53 -13.49
C PRO A 53 17.31 9.27 -14.68
N ARG A 54 17.04 8.60 -15.81
CA ARG A 54 16.72 9.28 -17.09
C ARG A 54 15.25 9.73 -17.22
N ARG A 55 14.30 9.17 -16.46
CA ARG A 55 12.84 9.46 -16.60
C ARG A 55 12.02 9.41 -15.30
N GLN A 56 12.62 9.67 -14.15
CA GLN A 56 11.98 9.47 -12.83
C GLN A 56 10.69 10.28 -12.62
N GLY A 57 10.61 11.52 -13.12
CA GLY A 57 9.48 12.43 -12.88
C GLY A 57 8.14 11.98 -13.48
N THR A 58 8.13 11.53 -14.75
CA THR A 58 6.87 11.13 -15.43
C THR A 58 6.26 9.89 -14.78
N TYR A 59 7.08 8.88 -14.48
CA TYR A 59 6.60 7.67 -13.84
C TYR A 59 6.11 7.97 -12.42
N GLN A 60 6.81 8.83 -11.65
CA GLN A 60 6.41 9.16 -10.29
C GLN A 60 5.07 9.90 -10.28
N GLY A 61 4.80 10.70 -11.32
CA GLY A 61 3.49 11.28 -11.59
C GLY A 61 2.41 10.21 -11.78
N TYR A 62 2.65 9.20 -12.63
CA TYR A 62 1.70 8.11 -12.84
C TYR A 62 1.39 7.32 -11.56
N PHE A 63 2.42 7.01 -10.77
CA PHE A 63 2.28 6.34 -9.48
C PHE A 63 1.43 7.16 -8.50
N GLN A 64 1.68 8.47 -8.40
CA GLN A 64 0.89 9.37 -7.55
C GLN A 64 -0.55 9.53 -8.02
N SER A 65 -0.79 9.57 -9.34
CA SER A 65 -2.14 9.61 -9.91
C SER A 65 -2.90 8.34 -9.55
N ALA A 66 -2.31 7.15 -9.75
CA ALA A 66 -2.93 5.88 -9.39
C ALA A 66 -3.23 5.80 -7.89
N GLY A 67 -2.29 6.23 -7.04
CA GLY A 67 -2.50 6.30 -5.59
C GLY A 67 -3.61 7.26 -5.18
N SER A 68 -3.77 8.38 -5.88
CA SER A 68 -4.86 9.34 -5.63
C SER A 68 -6.22 8.79 -6.05
N THR A 69 -6.30 8.10 -7.19
CA THR A 69 -7.51 7.39 -7.62
C THR A 69 -7.91 6.31 -6.61
N GLY A 70 -6.94 5.53 -6.12
CA GLY A 70 -7.19 4.54 -5.06
C GLY A 70 -7.76 5.18 -3.79
N ARG A 71 -7.18 6.29 -3.33
CA ARG A 71 -7.67 7.03 -2.15
C ARG A 71 -9.06 7.63 -2.32
N MET A 72 -9.47 7.94 -3.56
CA MET A 72 -10.83 8.41 -3.85
C MET A 72 -11.86 7.29 -3.74
N PHE A 73 -11.54 6.10 -4.27
CA PHE A 73 -12.48 4.97 -4.26
C PHE A 73 -12.50 4.17 -2.95
N ALA A 74 -11.38 4.12 -2.23
CA ALA A 74 -11.26 3.39 -0.96
C ALA A 74 -12.40 3.69 0.04
N PRO A 75 -12.71 4.96 0.40
CA PRO A 75 -13.77 5.24 1.36
C PRO A 75 -15.18 4.90 0.81
N LEU A 76 -15.39 5.00 -0.50
CA LEU A 76 -16.68 4.67 -1.12
C LEU A 76 -16.96 3.16 -1.03
N ILE A 77 -15.97 2.34 -1.39
CA ILE A 77 -16.08 0.88 -1.34
C ILE A 77 -16.20 0.42 0.12
N THR A 78 -15.34 0.93 1.01
CA THR A 78 -15.37 0.58 2.43
C THR A 78 -16.69 0.99 3.09
N SER A 79 -17.24 2.17 2.78
CA SER A 79 -18.52 2.63 3.32
C SER A 79 -19.69 1.73 2.89
N TYR A 80 -19.71 1.34 1.61
CA TYR A 80 -20.72 0.43 1.07
C TYR A 80 -20.63 -0.95 1.74
N LEU A 81 -19.42 -1.52 1.82
CA LEU A 81 -19.20 -2.84 2.40
C LEU A 81 -19.49 -2.88 3.91
N TYR A 82 -19.09 -1.81 4.63
CA TYR A 82 -19.34 -1.67 6.06
C TYR A 82 -20.84 -1.64 6.38
N SER A 83 -21.63 -0.97 5.54
CA SER A 83 -23.08 -0.87 5.73
C SER A 83 -23.80 -2.22 5.62
N GLY A 84 -23.32 -3.11 4.75
CA GLY A 84 -23.95 -4.42 4.52
C GLY A 84 -23.40 -5.55 5.40
N PHE A 85 -22.08 -5.65 5.52
CA PHE A 85 -21.39 -6.81 6.09
C PHE A 85 -20.64 -6.50 7.40
N GLY A 86 -20.62 -5.23 7.81
CA GLY A 86 -19.96 -4.77 9.02
C GLY A 86 -18.44 -4.72 8.94
N PRO A 87 -17.76 -4.60 10.09
CA PRO A 87 -16.33 -4.33 10.17
C PRO A 87 -15.46 -5.49 9.69
N LYS A 88 -16.00 -6.71 9.53
CA LYS A 88 -15.28 -7.86 8.96
C LYS A 88 -15.01 -7.70 7.46
N ALA A 89 -15.88 -6.97 6.75
CA ALA A 89 -15.79 -6.82 5.29
C ALA A 89 -14.55 -6.02 4.84
N PRO A 90 -14.25 -4.84 5.44
CA PRO A 90 -13.02 -4.12 5.16
C PRO A 90 -11.75 -4.97 5.36
N TRP A 91 -11.69 -5.78 6.42
CA TRP A 91 -10.55 -6.67 6.67
C TRP A 91 -10.37 -7.72 5.58
N ILE A 92 -11.45 -8.34 5.10
CA ILE A 92 -11.38 -9.31 4.00
C ILE A 92 -10.91 -8.62 2.71
N LEU A 93 -11.41 -7.42 2.44
CA LEU A 93 -10.99 -6.65 1.27
C LEU A 93 -9.51 -6.31 1.31
N GLU A 94 -8.98 -5.88 2.48
CA GLU A 94 -7.55 -5.65 2.68
C GLU A 94 -6.71 -6.91 2.45
N VAL A 95 -7.15 -8.07 2.97
CA VAL A 95 -6.46 -9.35 2.74
C VAL A 95 -6.44 -9.70 1.25
N VAL A 96 -7.57 -9.57 0.56
CA VAL A 96 -7.66 -9.82 -0.90
C VAL A 96 -6.74 -8.88 -1.67
N GLN A 97 -6.67 -7.60 -1.28
CA GLN A 97 -5.80 -6.61 -1.90
C GLN A 97 -4.32 -6.98 -1.73
N ILE A 98 -3.90 -7.34 -0.51
CA ILE A 98 -2.52 -7.77 -0.22
C ILE A 98 -2.20 -9.05 -0.99
N CYS A 99 -3.09 -10.04 -1.01
CA CYS A 99 -2.90 -11.27 -1.77
C CYS A 99 -2.75 -11.01 -3.27
N THR A 100 -3.53 -10.08 -3.83
CA THR A 100 -3.45 -9.70 -5.25
C THR A 100 -2.11 -9.04 -5.55
N ILE A 101 -1.65 -8.12 -4.70
CA ILE A 101 -0.35 -7.46 -4.85
C ILE A 101 0.78 -8.49 -4.75
N MET A 102 0.75 -9.38 -3.75
CA MET A 102 1.75 -10.45 -3.61
C MET A 102 1.74 -11.41 -4.80
N GLY A 103 0.57 -11.78 -5.30
CA GLY A 103 0.42 -12.63 -6.48
C GLY A 103 1.01 -11.98 -7.74
N LEU A 104 0.68 -10.71 -7.99
CA LEU A 104 1.30 -9.94 -9.06
C LEU A 104 2.81 -9.86 -8.89
N TRP A 105 3.28 -9.61 -7.67
CA TRP A 105 4.72 -9.59 -7.36
C TRP A 105 5.40 -10.91 -7.70
N ILE A 106 4.84 -12.05 -7.31
CA ILE A 106 5.41 -13.38 -7.61
C ILE A 106 5.46 -13.63 -9.12
N VAL A 107 4.38 -13.31 -9.84
CA VAL A 107 4.29 -13.49 -11.30
C VAL A 107 5.29 -12.60 -12.03
N PHE A 108 5.40 -11.34 -11.63
CA PHE A 108 6.27 -10.35 -12.25
C PHE A 108 7.69 -10.32 -11.67
N HIS A 109 8.00 -11.10 -10.63
CA HIS A 109 9.30 -11.11 -9.97
C HIS A 109 10.44 -11.38 -10.96
N LYS A 110 10.21 -12.27 -11.94
CA LYS A 110 11.18 -12.57 -13.01
C LYS A 110 11.45 -11.40 -13.97
N LYS A 111 10.53 -10.43 -14.08
CA LYS A 111 10.70 -9.20 -14.88
C LYS A 111 11.21 -8.00 -14.08
N MET A 112 11.10 -8.03 -12.75
CA MET A 112 11.52 -6.95 -11.85
C MET A 112 13.00 -7.04 -11.44
N VAL A 113 13.74 -8.05 -11.90
CA VAL A 113 15.21 -8.10 -11.75
C VAL A 113 15.81 -7.03 -12.70
N PRO A 114 16.49 -6.02 -12.16
CA PRO A 114 16.90 -4.84 -12.92
C PRO A 114 17.87 -5.22 -14.05
N MET A 115 17.74 -4.51 -15.18
CA MET A 115 18.78 -4.50 -16.20
C MET A 115 20.06 -3.98 -15.55
N LYS A 116 21.13 -4.79 -15.55
CA LYS A 116 22.47 -4.33 -15.20
C LYS A 116 22.77 -3.10 -16.06
N ILE A 117 22.85 -1.93 -15.43
CA ILE A 117 23.47 -0.77 -16.07
C ILE A 117 24.94 -1.13 -16.12
N GLU A 118 25.43 -1.59 -17.27
CA GLU A 118 26.87 -1.57 -17.51
C GLU A 118 27.32 -0.12 -17.43
N GLU A 119 28.17 0.15 -16.45
CA GLU A 119 28.89 1.40 -16.20
C GLU A 119 29.90 1.64 -17.35
N SER A 120 29.44 1.84 -18.59
CA SER A 120 30.33 2.05 -19.74
C SER A 120 30.31 3.47 -20.31
N ASP A 121 29.51 4.40 -19.79
CA ASP A 121 29.32 5.71 -20.47
C ASP A 121 29.57 6.95 -19.60
N SER A 122 30.01 6.80 -18.34
CA SER A 122 30.43 7.95 -17.51
C SER A 122 31.93 8.27 -17.61
N ARG A 123 32.74 7.41 -18.26
CA ARG A 123 34.20 7.65 -18.43
C ARG A 123 34.59 8.25 -19.78
N THR A 124 33.66 8.34 -20.74
CA THR A 124 33.95 8.88 -22.08
C THR A 124 33.83 10.41 -22.11
N SER A 125 32.91 11.01 -21.35
CA SER A 125 32.71 12.46 -21.38
C SER A 125 33.78 13.29 -20.66
N SER A 126 34.61 12.70 -19.77
CA SER A 126 35.73 13.41 -19.14
C SER A 126 37.07 13.27 -19.90
N LYS A 127 37.10 12.54 -21.02
CA LYS A 127 38.31 12.38 -21.84
C LYS A 127 38.34 13.27 -23.09
N GLU A 128 37.26 13.97 -23.43
CA GLU A 128 37.21 14.91 -24.56
C GLU A 128 37.49 16.37 -24.16
N GLU A 129 37.81 16.65 -22.90
CA GLU A 129 38.18 17.99 -22.40
C GLU A 129 39.69 18.15 -22.12
N HIS A 130 40.53 17.30 -22.71
CA HIS A 130 41.99 17.40 -22.64
C HIS A 130 42.64 17.49 -24.02
#